data_AF-F6I3G2-F1
#
_entry.id   AF-F6I3G2-F1
#
_cell.length_a   1.000
_cell.length_b   1.000
_cell.length_c   1.000
_cell.angle_alpha   90.00
_cell.angle_beta   90.00
_cell.angle_gamma   90.00
#
_symmetry.space_group_name_H-M   'P 1'
#
loop_
_entity.id
_entity.type
_entity.pdbx_description
1 polymer ?
#
loop_
_entity_poly.entity_id
_entity_poly.type
_entity_poly.pdbx_seq_one_letter_code
_entity_poly.pdbx_strand_id
1 'polypeptide(L)'
;MEASGLDSEGREFKNAEEMWRAEIGDGADPHKKTDWYRKGVGYWEGVEASVDGVLGGYGHVNDVDVKGSEAFLKTLFSERFVDAGRIQHLVALGTLSRFFAIVFHIGKYL
;
A
#
# COMPACT_ATOMS: atom_id res chain seq x y z
N MET A 1 1.14 17.23 16.93
CA MET A 1 0.37 18.23 16.14
C MET A 1 -0.39 17.41 15.12
N GLU A 2 -1.71 17.38 15.20
CA GLU A 2 -2.53 16.65 14.22
C GLU A 2 -2.42 17.37 12.87
N ALA A 3 -2.16 16.62 11.80
CA ALA A 3 -2.08 17.18 10.46
C ALA A 3 -3.48 17.27 9.85
N SER A 4 -3.82 18.45 9.31
CA SER A 4 -5.00 18.63 8.47
C SER A 4 -4.76 18.05 7.07
N GLY A 5 -5.84 17.75 6.35
CA GLY A 5 -5.77 17.16 5.01
C GLY A 5 -6.94 17.55 4.11
N LEU A 6 -6.80 17.20 2.83
CA LEU A 6 -7.79 17.42 1.77
C LEU A 6 -8.05 16.09 1.07
N ASP A 7 -9.28 15.86 0.62
CA ASP A 7 -9.56 14.80 -0.35
C ASP A 7 -9.47 15.30 -1.80
N SER A 8 -9.68 14.39 -2.75
CA SER A 8 -9.65 14.69 -4.18
C SER A 8 -10.80 15.58 -4.66
N GLU A 9 -11.87 15.72 -3.88
CA GLU A 9 -13.00 16.61 -4.18
C GLU A 9 -12.82 18.00 -3.55
N GLY A 10 -11.72 18.22 -2.81
CA GLY A 10 -11.42 19.48 -2.14
C GLY A 10 -12.12 19.64 -0.79
N ARG A 11 -12.68 18.57 -0.20
CA ARG A 11 -13.21 18.62 1.17
C ARG A 11 -12.04 18.66 2.16
N GLU A 12 -12.07 19.62 3.08
CA GLU A 12 -11.04 19.78 4.10
C GLU A 12 -11.39 19.03 5.39
N PHE A 13 -10.37 18.44 6.00
CA PHE A 13 -10.46 17.79 7.31
C PHE A 13 -9.40 18.39 8.25
N LYS A 14 -9.80 18.71 9.47
CA LYS A 14 -8.91 19.32 10.47
C LYS A 14 -7.90 18.32 11.00
N ASN A 15 -8.26 17.03 11.03
CA ASN A 15 -7.41 15.93 11.47
C ASN A 15 -7.90 14.59 10.89
N ALA A 16 -7.11 13.53 11.11
CA ALA A 16 -7.42 12.20 10.63
C ALA A 16 -8.70 11.62 11.26
N GLU A 17 -9.00 11.94 12.53
CA GLU A 17 -10.19 11.43 13.22
C GLU A 17 -11.48 11.94 12.54
N GLU A 18 -11.52 13.21 12.16
CA GLU A 18 -12.65 13.80 11.43
C GLU A 18 -12.86 13.12 10.07
N MET A 19 -11.78 12.86 9.33
CA MET A 19 -11.83 12.13 8.06
C MET A 19 -12.36 10.71 8.24
N TRP A 20 -11.81 9.95 9.21
CA TRP A 20 -12.28 8.58 9.46
C TRP A 20 -13.74 8.54 9.91
N ARG A 21 -14.17 9.49 10.74
CA ARG A 21 -15.58 9.62 11.13
C ARG A 21 -16.50 9.89 9.94
N ALA A 22 -16.05 10.71 8.98
CA ALA A 22 -16.81 10.97 7.77
C ALA A 22 -16.92 9.72 6.86
N GLU A 23 -15.80 9.04 6.61
CA GLU A 23 -15.71 7.94 5.64
C GLU A 23 -16.25 6.60 6.17
N ILE A 24 -15.89 6.22 7.41
CA ILE A 24 -16.24 4.92 7.98
C ILE A 24 -17.16 5.02 9.22
N GLY A 25 -17.49 6.23 9.66
CA GLY A 25 -18.32 6.45 10.85
C GLY A 25 -17.60 6.15 12.16
N ASP A 26 -18.32 6.27 13.28
CA ASP A 26 -17.82 5.97 14.63
C ASP A 26 -17.87 4.46 14.97
N GLY A 27 -17.85 3.59 13.95
CA GLY A 27 -18.02 2.13 14.12
C GLY A 27 -19.44 1.67 14.43
N ALA A 28 -20.42 2.60 14.47
CA ALA A 28 -21.83 2.30 14.67
C ALA A 28 -22.50 1.67 13.44
N ASP A 29 -22.00 1.98 12.24
CA ASP A 29 -22.50 1.44 10.98
C ASP A 29 -21.42 0.58 10.29
N PRO A 30 -21.52 -0.76 10.36
CA PRO A 30 -20.57 -1.64 9.70
C PRO A 30 -20.62 -1.55 8.16
N HIS A 31 -21.71 -1.04 7.56
CA HIS A 31 -21.84 -0.94 6.11
C HIS A 31 -20.92 0.10 5.51
N LYS A 32 -20.73 1.26 6.17
CA LYS A 32 -19.80 2.30 5.70
C LYS A 32 -18.36 1.81 5.61
N LYS A 33 -17.91 1.05 6.61
CA LYS A 33 -16.59 0.44 6.61
C LYS A 33 -16.44 -0.58 5.48
N THR A 34 -17.45 -1.43 5.27
CA THR A 34 -17.47 -2.38 4.14
C THR A 34 -17.42 -1.64 2.80
N ASP A 35 -18.18 -0.56 2.65
CA ASP A 35 -18.21 0.24 1.43
C ASP A 35 -16.87 0.91 1.12
N TRP A 36 -16.19 1.44 2.13
CA TRP A 36 -14.84 1.98 2.00
C TRP A 36 -13.88 0.95 1.39
N TYR A 37 -13.83 -0.26 1.94
CA TYR A 37 -12.97 -1.32 1.40
C TYR A 37 -13.43 -1.82 0.04
N ARG A 38 -14.74 -1.96 -0.16
CA ARG A 38 -15.34 -2.40 -1.43
C ARG A 38 -15.02 -1.45 -2.58
N LYS A 39 -15.04 -0.14 -2.35
CA LYS A 39 -14.58 0.87 -3.33
C LYS A 39 -13.11 0.65 -3.71
N GLY A 40 -12.25 0.40 -2.71
CA GLY A 40 -10.84 0.10 -2.94
C GLY A 40 -10.62 -1.18 -3.76
N VAL A 41 -11.35 -2.26 -3.46
CA VAL A 41 -11.31 -3.50 -4.25
C VAL A 41 -11.79 -3.25 -5.67
N GLY A 42 -12.94 -2.59 -5.85
CA GLY A 42 -13.50 -2.32 -7.17
C GLY A 42 -12.60 -1.46 -8.06
N TYR A 43 -11.82 -0.55 -7.47
CA TYR A 43 -10.78 0.18 -8.21
C TYR A 43 -9.72 -0.79 -8.77
N TRP A 44 -9.16 -1.65 -7.91
CA TRP A 44 -8.08 -2.58 -8.30
C TRP A 44 -8.53 -3.70 -9.23
N GLU A 45 -9.81 -4.10 -9.19
CA GLU A 45 -10.37 -5.10 -10.12
C GLU A 45 -10.31 -4.63 -11.59
N GLY A 46 -10.42 -3.33 -11.83
CA GLY A 46 -10.34 -2.74 -13.18
C GLY A 46 -8.91 -2.42 -13.64
N VAL A 47 -7.92 -2.53 -12.75
CA VAL A 47 -6.52 -2.21 -13.06
C VAL A 47 -5.86 -3.42 -13.72
N GLU A 48 -5.13 -3.18 -14.81
CA GLU A 48 -4.36 -4.23 -15.47
C GLU A 48 -3.27 -4.80 -14.54
N ALA A 49 -3.13 -6.12 -14.51
CA ALA A 49 -2.08 -6.82 -13.77
C ALA A 49 -0.71 -6.71 -14.46
N SER A 50 -0.27 -5.50 -14.78
CA SER A 50 1.00 -5.16 -15.44
C SER A 50 1.82 -4.20 -14.57
N VAL A 51 3.14 -4.12 -14.78
CA VAL A 51 4.00 -3.17 -14.03
C VAL A 51 3.48 -1.74 -14.14
N ASP A 52 2.94 -1.38 -15.30
CA ASP A 52 2.40 -0.04 -15.53
C ASP A 52 1.04 0.16 -14.83
N GLY A 53 0.13 -0.82 -14.92
CA GLY A 53 -1.17 -0.74 -14.25
C GLY A 53 -1.05 -0.58 -12.74
N VAL A 54 -0.17 -1.35 -12.12
CA VAL A 54 0.02 -1.35 -10.65
C VAL A 54 0.71 -0.09 -10.14
N LEU A 55 1.51 0.54 -11.00
CA LEU A 55 2.15 1.82 -10.75
C LEU A 55 1.31 3.00 -11.27
N GLY A 56 0.07 2.77 -11.72
CA GLY A 56 -0.83 3.82 -12.19
C GLY A 56 -0.31 4.60 -13.41
N GLY A 57 0.39 3.94 -14.35
CA GLY A 57 0.99 4.56 -15.53
C GLY A 57 2.44 5.02 -15.34
N TYR A 58 3.03 4.74 -14.18
CA TYR A 58 4.41 5.12 -13.85
C TYR A 58 5.40 3.96 -14.00
N GLY A 59 5.20 3.03 -14.94
CA GLY A 59 6.10 1.89 -15.14
C GLY A 59 7.59 2.25 -15.25
N HIS A 60 7.91 3.43 -15.79
CA HIS A 60 9.27 3.96 -15.93
C HIS A 60 9.99 4.25 -14.60
N VAL A 61 9.27 4.38 -13.46
CA VAL A 61 9.90 4.59 -12.14
C VAL A 61 10.27 3.28 -11.45
N ASN A 62 9.83 2.13 -11.97
CA ASN A 62 10.07 0.82 -11.35
C ASN A 62 11.55 0.57 -11.03
N ASP A 63 12.42 0.82 -12.01
CA ASP A 63 13.85 0.51 -11.86
C ASP A 63 14.55 1.38 -10.81
N VAL A 64 14.18 2.66 -10.72
CA VAL A 64 14.76 3.58 -9.74
C VAL A 64 14.22 3.30 -8.33
N ASP A 65 12.94 2.99 -8.19
CA ASP A 65 12.31 2.62 -6.93
C ASP A 65 12.89 1.32 -6.34
N VAL A 66 13.02 0.28 -7.18
CA VAL A 66 13.60 -1.02 -6.77
C VAL A 66 15.05 -0.86 -6.33
N LYS A 67 15.87 -0.11 -7.08
CA LYS A 67 17.28 0.13 -6.72
C LYS A 67 17.41 0.93 -5.42
N GLY A 68 16.57 1.93 -5.22
CA GLY A 68 16.54 2.71 -3.97
C GLY A 68 16.20 1.83 -2.77
N SER A 69 15.16 1.01 -2.89
CA SER A 69 14.76 0.05 -1.85
C SER A 69 15.85 -0.98 -1.56
N GLU A 70 16.50 -1.51 -2.60
CA GLU A 70 17.61 -2.45 -2.46
C GLU A 70 18.79 -1.82 -1.71
N ALA A 71 19.18 -0.59 -2.06
CA ALA A 71 20.25 0.13 -1.39
C ALA A 71 19.90 0.39 0.09
N PHE A 72 18.67 0.83 0.37
CA PHE A 72 18.19 1.05 1.74
C PHE A 72 18.24 -0.23 2.58
N LEU A 73 17.76 -1.35 2.04
CA LEU A 73 17.80 -2.65 2.73
C LEU A 73 19.23 -3.12 2.96
N LYS A 74 20.12 -2.97 1.97
CA LYS A 74 21.55 -3.30 2.13
C LYS A 74 22.19 -2.52 3.26
N THR A 75 21.91 -1.22 3.38
CA THR A 75 22.38 -0.40 4.51
C THR A 75 21.90 -0.96 5.84
N LEU A 76 20.60 -1.20 5.98
CA LEU A 76 20.05 -1.78 7.22
C LEU A 76 20.66 -3.14 7.57
N PHE A 77 20.83 -4.02 6.58
CA PHE A 77 21.43 -5.33 6.83
C PHE A 77 22.92 -5.23 7.18
N SER A 78 23.66 -4.33 6.54
CA SER A 78 25.08 -4.10 6.84
C SER A 78 25.30 -3.52 8.24
N GLU A 79 24.38 -2.67 8.71
CA GLU A 79 24.47 -2.03 10.03
C GLU A 79 23.99 -2.96 11.15
N ARG A 80 23.04 -3.87 10.86
CA ARG A 80 22.36 -4.70 11.87
C ARG A 80 22.86 -6.15 11.92
N PHE A 81 23.45 -6.67 10.85
CA PHE A 81 23.88 -8.06 10.73
C PHE A 81 25.32 -8.14 10.21
N VAL A 82 26.28 -7.73 11.05
CA VAL A 82 27.72 -7.69 10.74
C VAL A 82 28.31 -9.08 10.42
N ASP A 83 27.60 -10.18 10.68
CA ASP A 83 28.16 -11.54 10.59
C ASP A 83 27.25 -12.59 9.91
N ALA A 84 26.33 -12.18 9.05
CA ALA A 84 25.52 -13.13 8.28
C ALA A 84 26.28 -13.64 7.04
N GLY A 85 27.38 -14.39 7.27
CA GLY A 85 28.17 -15.12 6.27
C GLY A 85 27.42 -16.23 5.52
N ARG A 86 26.09 -16.14 5.40
CA ARG A 86 25.28 -16.97 4.52
C ARG A 86 24.32 -16.04 3.81
N ILE A 87 24.62 -15.84 2.53
CA ILE A 87 23.71 -15.39 1.49
C ILE A 87 22.46 -16.28 1.57
N GLN A 88 21.50 -15.92 2.42
CA GLN A 88 20.16 -16.43 2.32
C GLN A 88 19.58 -15.68 1.13
N HIS A 89 19.27 -16.44 0.08
CA HIS A 89 18.61 -15.96 -1.12
C HIS A 89 17.34 -15.21 -0.71
N LEU A 90 17.42 -13.89 -0.57
CA LEU A 90 16.35 -13.04 -0.07
C LEU A 90 15.24 -13.00 -1.13
N VAL A 91 14.27 -13.91 -1.00
CA VAL A 91 12.97 -13.84 -1.68
C VAL A 91 12.14 -12.71 -1.05
N ALA A 92 12.71 -11.51 -0.99
CA ALA A 92 12.06 -10.28 -0.55
C ALA A 92 11.87 -9.29 -1.70
N LEU A 93 12.33 -9.63 -2.92
CA LEU A 93 11.99 -8.88 -4.14
C LEU A 93 10.63 -9.26 -4.76
N GLY A 94 9.94 -10.26 -4.18
CA GLY A 94 8.58 -10.65 -4.58
C GLY A 94 7.48 -10.00 -3.74
N THR A 95 7.80 -9.00 -2.90
CA THR A 95 6.84 -8.40 -1.96
C THR A 95 5.81 -7.52 -2.64
N LEU A 96 6.07 -6.98 -3.84
CA LEU A 96 5.00 -6.40 -4.65
C LEU A 96 3.99 -7.50 -5.06
N SER A 97 4.47 -8.68 -5.50
CA SER A 97 3.60 -9.81 -5.85
C SER A 97 2.84 -10.45 -4.65
N ARG A 98 3.38 -10.37 -3.42
CA ARG A 98 2.66 -10.85 -2.22
C ARG A 98 1.64 -9.86 -1.67
N PHE A 99 1.85 -8.55 -1.81
CA PHE A 99 0.78 -7.57 -1.57
C PHE A 99 -0.36 -7.77 -2.58
N PHE A 100 -0.04 -8.09 -3.84
CA PHE A 100 -1.01 -8.54 -4.86
C PHE A 100 -1.86 -9.70 -4.36
N ALA A 101 -1.25 -10.76 -3.82
CA ALA A 101 -2.00 -11.92 -3.33
C ALA A 101 -2.90 -11.60 -2.12
N ILE A 102 -2.48 -10.74 -1.19
CA ILE A 102 -3.28 -10.44 0.01
C ILE A 102 -4.49 -9.57 -0.34
N VAL A 103 -4.32 -8.55 -1.19
CA VAL A 103 -5.44 -7.68 -1.61
C VAL A 103 -6.45 -8.46 -2.47
N PHE A 104 -5.99 -9.28 -3.42
CA PHE A 104 -6.88 -10.10 -4.26
C PHE A 104 -7.51 -11.29 -3.52
N HIS A 105 -6.80 -11.92 -2.56
CA HIS A 105 -7.34 -13.04 -1.80
C HIS A 105 -8.40 -12.57 -0.80
N ILE A 106 -8.23 -11.41 -0.15
CA ILE A 106 -9.25 -10.84 0.74
C ILE A 106 -10.50 -10.41 -0.05
N GLY A 107 -10.33 -9.90 -1.29
CA GLY A 107 -11.45 -9.53 -2.16
C GLY A 107 -12.36 -10.69 -2.61
N LYS A 108 -11.91 -11.95 -2.51
CA LYS A 108 -12.73 -13.13 -2.83
C LYS A 108 -13.58 -13.65 -1.68
N TYR A 109 -13.41 -13.15 -0.45
CA TYR A 109 -14.10 -13.63 0.76
C TYR A 109 -14.91 -12.53 1.48
N LEU A 110 -15.14 -11.40 0.82
CA LEU A 110 -16.10 -10.35 1.18
C LEU A 110 -17.25 -10.38 0.17
#